data_AF-A0A2B7YKC8-F1
#
_entry.id   AF-A0A2B7YKC8-F1
#
_cell.length_a   1.000
_cell.length_b   1.000
_cell.length_c   1.000
_cell.angle_alpha   90.00
_cell.angle_beta   90.00
_cell.angle_gamma   90.00
#
_symmetry.space_group_name_H-M   'P 1'
#
loop_
_entity.id
_entity.type
_entity.pdbx_description
1 polymer ?
#
loop_
_entity_poly.entity_id
_entity_poly.type
_entity_poly.pdbx_seq_one_letter_code
_entity_poly.pdbx_strand_id
1 'polypeptide(L)' 'MEDLYFKNEEARLIFGLAELGGKQQLDLLGIKMIHYTDKDVSKAWYEKIKSKIENCKHPKINEALEQLERLYKGMKH' A
#
# COMPACT_ATOMS: atom_id res chain seq x y z
N MET A 1 15.31 -5.64 -10.81
CA MET A 1 14.96 -4.55 -11.75
C MET A 1 15.00 -3.27 -10.96
N GLU A 2 15.77 -2.31 -11.44
CA GLU A 2 15.83 -0.97 -10.87
C GLU A 2 14.54 -0.22 -11.25
N ASP A 3 13.98 0.54 -10.30
CA ASP A 3 12.77 1.31 -10.54
C ASP A 3 13.15 2.61 -11.25
N LEU A 4 12.78 2.73 -12.53
CA LEU A 4 13.15 3.86 -13.37
C LEU A 4 12.29 5.11 -13.13
N TYR A 5 11.16 4.95 -12.43
CA TYR A 5 10.15 6.01 -12.27
C TYR A 5 10.12 6.58 -10.86
N PHE A 6 10.44 5.76 -9.86
CA PHE A 6 10.42 6.18 -8.45
C PHE A 6 11.82 6.21 -7.85
N LYS A 7 12.07 7.23 -7.01
CA LYS A 7 13.34 7.39 -6.30
C LYS A 7 13.67 6.22 -5.38
N ASN A 8 12.65 5.60 -4.79
CA ASN A 8 12.76 4.42 -3.94
C ASN A 8 11.38 3.73 -3.81
N GLU A 9 11.37 2.57 -3.17
CA GLU A 9 10.15 1.79 -2.96
C GLU A 9 9.12 2.54 -2.10
N GLU A 10 9.57 3.27 -1.08
CA GLU A 10 8.70 4.03 -0.16
C GLU A 10 7.88 5.08 -0.91
N ALA A 11 8.54 5.87 -1.77
CA ALA A 11 7.88 6.87 -2.61
C ALA A 11 6.88 6.23 -3.57
N ARG A 12 7.19 5.05 -4.12
CA ARG A 12 6.25 4.29 -4.96
C ARG A 12 5.02 3.83 -4.19
N LEU A 13 5.21 3.28 -2.99
CA LEU A 13 4.11 2.82 -2.13
C LEU A 13 3.22 3.99 -1.70
N ILE A 14 3.83 5.11 -1.29
CA ILE A 14 3.10 6.31 -0.90
C ILE A 14 2.31 6.89 -2.08
N PHE A 15 2.91 6.94 -3.28
CA PHE A 15 2.19 7.33 -4.49
C PHE A 15 0.98 6.43 -4.76
N GLY A 16 1.16 5.10 -4.68
CA GLY A 16 0.08 4.14 -4.85
C GLY A 16 -1.06 4.30 -3.85
N LEU A 17 -0.74 4.65 -2.61
CA LEU A 17 -1.72 4.83 -1.54
C LEU A 17 -2.43 6.20 -1.61
N ALA A 18 -1.69 7.28 -1.86
CA ALA A 18 -2.21 8.64 -1.75
C ALA A 18 -2.82 9.19 -3.06
N GLU A 19 -2.27 8.80 -4.22
CA GLU A 19 -2.61 9.43 -5.51
C GLU A 19 -3.44 8.52 -6.42
N LEU A 20 -3.32 7.20 -6.28
CA LEU A 20 -4.05 6.24 -7.12
C LEU A 20 -5.36 5.79 -6.49
N GLY A 21 -6.28 5.33 -7.34
CA GLY A 21 -7.51 4.65 -6.94
C GLY A 21 -7.87 3.49 -7.87
N GLY A 22 -8.86 2.72 -7.46
CA GLY A 22 -9.41 1.63 -8.27
C GLY A 22 -8.35 0.59 -8.69
N LYS A 23 -8.47 0.05 -9.91
CA LYS A 23 -7.62 -1.03 -10.40
C LYS A 23 -6.12 -0.67 -10.42
N GLN A 24 -5.78 0.57 -10.78
CA GLN A 24 -4.38 1.00 -10.85
C GLN A 24 -3.70 0.97 -9.48
N GLN A 25 -4.42 1.37 -8.44
CA GLN A 25 -3.94 1.27 -7.05
C GLN A 25 -3.71 -0.18 -6.65
N LEU A 26 -4.67 -1.07 -6.93
CA LEU A 26 -4.55 -2.49 -6.58
C LEU A 26 -3.36 -3.14 -7.30
N ASP A 27 -3.22 -2.90 -8.60
CA ASP A 27 -2.15 -3.47 -9.43
C ASP A 27 -0.77 -3.02 -8.92
N LEU A 28 -0.59 -1.72 -8.62
CA LEU A 28 0.69 -1.18 -8.16
C LEU A 28 1.06 -1.63 -6.74
N LEU A 29 0.06 -1.76 -5.86
CA LEU A 29 0.26 -2.25 -4.48
C LEU A 29 0.34 -3.79 -4.40
N GLY A 30 0.17 -4.48 -5.53
CA GLY A 30 0.21 -5.94 -5.60
C GLY A 30 -0.97 -6.62 -4.88
N ILE A 31 -2.07 -5.90 -4.68
CA ILE A 31 -3.27 -6.41 -4.05
C ILE A 31 -3.98 -7.33 -5.05
N LYS A 32 -4.32 -8.53 -4.59
CA LYS A 32 -4.98 -9.58 -5.38
C LYS A 32 -6.15 -10.15 -4.58
N MET A 33 -7.00 -10.94 -5.24
CA MET A 33 -8.17 -11.59 -4.61
C MET A 33 -7.83 -12.34 -3.31
N ILE A 34 -6.65 -12.98 -3.22
CA ILE A 34 -6.22 -13.69 -2.01
C ILE A 34 -6.16 -12.79 -0.76
N HIS A 35 -5.85 -11.50 -0.93
CA HIS A 35 -5.84 -10.55 0.18
C HIS A 35 -7.24 -10.24 0.71
N TYR A 36 -8.29 -10.51 -0.06
CA TYR A 36 -9.68 -10.36 0.37
C TYR A 36 -10.25 -11.66 0.95
N THR A 37 -9.64 -12.82 0.66
CA THR A 37 -10.15 -14.12 1.10
C THR A 37 -9.38 -14.70 2.28
N ASP A 38 -8.11 -14.31 2.47
CA ASP A 38 -7.21 -14.85 3.49
C ASP A 38 -6.78 -13.76 4.48
N LYS A 39 -7.13 -13.97 5.75
CA LYS A 39 -6.81 -13.10 6.91
C LYS A 39 -5.33 -12.88 7.09
N ASP A 40 -4.56 -13.95 7.00
CA ASP A 40 -3.15 -13.90 7.33
C ASP A 40 -2.39 -13.23 6.20
N VAL A 41 -2.80 -13.46 4.94
CA VAL A 41 -2.22 -12.78 3.77
C VAL A 41 -2.53 -11.28 3.79
N SER A 42 -3.77 -10.88 4.09
CA SER A 42 -4.16 -9.46 4.15
C SER A 42 -3.38 -8.72 5.25
N LYS A 43 -3.26 -9.34 6.42
CA LYS A 43 -2.56 -8.78 7.57
C LYS A 43 -1.06 -8.67 7.32
N ALA A 44 -0.44 -9.72 6.78
CA ALA A 44 0.98 -9.70 6.43
C ALA A 44 1.30 -8.62 5.38
N TRP A 45 0.42 -8.43 4.39
CA TRP A 45 0.54 -7.33 3.44
C TRP A 45 0.48 -5.97 4.14
N TYR A 46 -0.54 -5.74 4.98
CA TYR A 46 -0.72 -4.46 5.69
C TYR A 46 0.49 -4.11 6.57
N GLU A 47 0.96 -5.06 7.39
CA GLU A 47 2.10 -4.84 8.28
C GLU A 47 3.40 -4.58 7.50
N LYS A 48 3.60 -5.29 6.38
CA LYS A 48 4.75 -5.08 5.50
C LYS A 48 4.73 -3.70 4.84
N ILE A 49 3.59 -3.23 4.34
CA ILE A 49 3.51 -1.89 3.73
C ILE A 49 3.68 -0.82 4.80
N LYS A 50 3.01 -0.97 5.95
CA LYS A 50 3.07 0.00 7.05
C LYS A 50 4.49 0.20 7.56
N SER A 51 5.20 -0.87 7.87
CA SER A 51 6.59 -0.81 8.37
C SER A 51 7.57 -0.16 7.39
N LYS A 52 7.32 -0.25 6.07
CA LYS A 52 8.14 0.43 5.07
C LYS A 52 7.92 1.94 5.02
N ILE A 53 6.70 2.41 5.28
CA ILE A 53 6.36 3.82 5.05
C ILE A 53 6.21 4.62 6.35
N GLU A 54 5.92 4.01 7.49
CA GLU A 54 5.53 4.70 8.73
C GLU A 54 6.56 5.71 9.26
N ASN A 55 7.85 5.48 8.98
CA ASN A 55 8.94 6.37 9.38
C ASN A 55 9.46 7.26 8.24
N CYS A 56 8.80 7.25 7.08
CA CYS A 56 9.22 8.01 5.92
C CYS A 56 8.89 9.50 6.09
N LYS A 57 9.82 10.39 5.73
CA LYS A 57 9.64 11.85 5.83
C LYS A 57 8.85 12.44 4.66
N HIS A 58 8.05 11.63 3.96
CA HIS A 58 7.32 12.07 2.79
C HIS A 58 6.13 12.96 3.19
N PRO A 59 5.89 14.11 2.53
CA PRO A 59 4.80 15.02 2.91
C PRO A 59 3.40 14.37 2.90
N LYS A 60 3.20 13.38 2.02
CA LYS A 60 1.95 12.62 1.85
C LYS A 60 1.81 11.40 2.77
N ILE A 61 2.69 11.23 3.76
CA ILE A 61 2.70 10.00 4.57
C ILE A 61 1.39 9.78 5.33
N ASN A 62 0.79 10.83 5.88
CA ASN A 62 -0.45 10.72 6.64
C ASN A 62 -1.61 10.26 5.75
N GLU A 63 -1.74 10.85 4.55
CA GLU A 63 -2.74 10.44 3.55
C GLU A 63 -2.54 8.98 3.13
N ALA A 64 -1.29 8.57 2.91
CA ALA A 64 -0.97 7.19 2.55
C ALA A 64 -1.30 6.19 3.67
N LEU A 65 -1.00 6.52 4.93
CA LEU A 65 -1.34 5.68 6.08
C LEU A 65 -2.86 5.55 6.28
N GLU A 66 -3.61 6.65 6.09
CA GLU A 66 -5.07 6.63 6.16
C GLU A 66 -5.67 5.74 5.07
N GLN A 67 -5.20 5.86 3.82
CA GLN A 67 -5.65 4.98 2.73
C GLN A 67 -5.24 3.52 2.94
N LEU A 68 -4.04 3.27 3.49
CA LEU A 68 -3.61 1.93 3.84
C LEU A 68 -4.55 1.27 4.85
N GLU A 69 -4.94 1.99 5.90
CA GLU A 69 -5.93 1.51 6.86
C GLU A 69 -7.30 1.27 6.21
N ARG A 70 -7.74 2.17 5.33
CA ARG A 70 -9.02 2.03 4.62
C ARG A 70 -9.04 0.78 3.74
N LEU A 71 -7.98 0.55 2.96
CA LEU A 71 -7.83 -0.63 2.11
C LEU A 71 -7.86 -1.91 2.96
N TYR A 72 -7.08 -1.96 4.04
CA TYR A 72 -7.04 -3.12 4.92
C TYR A 72 -8.39 -3.38 5.60
N LYS A 73 -9.11 -2.34 6.06
CA LYS A 73 -10.48 -2.49 6.58
C LYS A 73 -11.44 -3.03 5.51
N GLY A 74 -11.25 -2.67 4.25
CA GLY A 74 -12.03 -3.17 3.11
C GLY A 74 -11.69 -4.62 2.70
N MET A 75 -10.58 -5.18 3.18
CA MET A 75 -10.20 -6.58 2.96
C MET A 75 -10.88 -7.55 3.96
N LYS A 76 -11.68 -7.04 4.90
CA LYS A 76 -12.29 -7.83 5.96
C LYS A 76 -13.19 -8.97 5.45
N HIS A 77 -12.65 -10.15 5.68
CA HIS A 77 -13.17 -11.44 6.15
C HIS A 77 -14.38 -11.46 7.09
#